data_AF-A0A2S3XD17-F1
#
_entry.id   AF-A0A2S3XD17-F1
#
_cell.length_a   1.000
_cell.length_b   1.000
_cell.length_c   1.000
_cell.angle_alpha   90.00
_cell.angle_beta   90.00
_cell.angle_gamma   90.00
#
_symmetry.space_group_name_H-M   'P 1'
#
loop_
_entity.id
_entity.type
_entity.pdbx_description
1 polymer ?
#
loop_
_entity_poly.entity_id
_entity_poly.type
_entity_poly.pdbx_seq_one_letter_code
_entity_poly.pdbx_strand_id
1 'polypeptide(L)'
;MFTGYGNCYRLDALELAAEHGYNMQHWTFKTIEHFRSILANPEFPCLFGRKAVNGETCHILFARAEQLADDIAQGLANYVRTVAPIAPKQRIGSPLVVFLETAAGSSLAEQQALAWKVLRGVHARDPHPWPQSIPTDPDDAGWSFCYAGMPLFINMNFPGHQQMKSRNLGQHITFVINPRENFDEVANANTESGKRIRERIRERVHHYNDGVVPDTLGFFGDTDNYEWKQYQLQETGSLNPARCPFHAHAAHQATTDILIEN
;
A
#
# COMPACT_ATOMS: atom_id res chain seq x y z
N MET A 1 -24.85 -5.68 -9.91
CA MET A 1 -24.16 -5.22 -8.68
C MET A 1 -22.82 -5.93 -8.64
N PHE A 2 -21.71 -5.21 -8.50
CA PHE A 2 -20.39 -5.84 -8.38
C PHE A 2 -20.28 -6.55 -7.02
N THR A 3 -19.87 -7.81 -7.03
CA THR A 3 -19.76 -8.65 -5.81
C THR A 3 -18.32 -8.99 -5.45
N GLY A 4 -17.34 -8.49 -6.22
CA GLY A 4 -15.94 -8.87 -6.10
C GLY A 4 -15.15 -8.14 -5.01
N TYR A 5 -15.78 -7.35 -4.15
CA TYR A 5 -15.08 -6.66 -3.08
C TYR A 5 -14.43 -7.66 -2.10
N GLY A 6 -13.27 -7.29 -1.56
CA GLY A 6 -12.49 -8.10 -0.63
C GLY A 6 -11.76 -9.31 -1.26
N ASN A 7 -12.00 -9.60 -2.54
CA ASN A 7 -11.23 -10.60 -3.27
C ASN A 7 -9.93 -9.99 -3.81
N CYS A 8 -8.90 -10.83 -3.92
CA CYS A 8 -7.62 -10.48 -4.52
C CYS A 8 -7.54 -11.14 -5.90
N TYR A 9 -7.58 -10.33 -6.95
CA TYR A 9 -7.52 -10.77 -8.34
C TYR A 9 -6.13 -10.56 -8.91
N ARG A 10 -5.77 -11.34 -9.92
CA ARG A 10 -4.71 -10.94 -10.86
C ARG A 10 -5.31 -9.98 -11.89
N LEU A 11 -4.55 -8.97 -12.31
CA LEU A 11 -5.06 -7.91 -13.21
C LEU A 11 -5.58 -8.48 -14.54
N ASP A 12 -4.81 -9.37 -15.17
CA ASP A 12 -5.20 -10.10 -16.40
C ASP A 12 -6.52 -10.90 -16.23
N ALA A 13 -6.65 -11.65 -15.14
CA ALA A 13 -7.82 -12.46 -14.84
C ALA A 13 -9.07 -11.61 -14.58
N LEU A 14 -8.91 -10.43 -13.99
CA LEU A 14 -10.01 -9.50 -13.77
C LEU A 14 -10.54 -8.93 -15.08
N GLU A 15 -9.65 -8.70 -16.06
CA GLU A 15 -10.00 -8.17 -17.38
C GLU A 15 -10.75 -9.19 -18.23
N LEU A 16 -10.33 -10.46 -18.21
CA LEU A 16 -11.06 -11.55 -18.86
C LEU A 16 -12.48 -11.70 -18.30
N ALA A 17 -12.66 -11.47 -16.99
CA ALA A 17 -13.96 -11.42 -16.36
C ALA A 17 -14.76 -10.14 -16.70
N ALA A 18 -14.07 -9.03 -17.00
CA ALA A 18 -14.67 -7.75 -17.37
C ALA A 18 -15.28 -7.76 -18.78
N GLU A 19 -14.61 -8.39 -19.74
CA GLU A 19 -15.07 -8.55 -21.14
C GLU A 19 -16.44 -9.23 -21.26
N HIS A 20 -16.86 -9.98 -20.24
CA HIS A 20 -18.08 -10.79 -20.27
C HIS A 20 -19.22 -10.29 -19.38
N GLY A 21 -19.11 -9.14 -18.67
CA GLY A 21 -20.23 -8.74 -17.81
C GLY A 21 -20.13 -7.50 -16.91
N TYR A 22 -19.15 -6.60 -17.07
CA TYR A 22 -19.07 -5.41 -16.21
C TYR A 22 -19.78 -4.19 -16.79
N ASN A 23 -20.50 -3.49 -15.91
CA ASN A 23 -21.02 -2.16 -16.22
C ASN A 23 -19.85 -1.17 -16.29
N MET A 24 -19.49 -0.71 -17.49
CA MET A 24 -18.41 0.28 -17.72
C MET A 24 -18.62 1.60 -16.97
N GLN A 25 -19.84 1.86 -16.47
CA GLN A 25 -20.13 3.02 -15.63
C GLN A 25 -19.78 2.83 -14.16
N HIS A 26 -19.54 1.58 -13.72
CA HIS A 26 -19.19 1.25 -12.35
C HIS A 26 -17.80 1.78 -11.98
N TRP A 27 -17.64 2.22 -10.73
CA TRP A 27 -16.43 2.92 -10.27
C TRP A 27 -15.18 2.04 -10.37
N THR A 28 -15.31 0.73 -10.12
CA THR A 28 -14.21 -0.24 -10.18
C THR A 28 -13.57 -0.31 -11.57
N PHE A 29 -14.40 -0.32 -12.62
CA PHE A 29 -13.93 -0.29 -14.01
C PHE A 29 -13.22 1.03 -14.33
N LYS A 30 -13.87 2.16 -14.05
CA LYS A 30 -13.30 3.51 -14.28
C LYS A 30 -11.98 3.73 -13.55
N THR A 31 -11.85 3.17 -12.35
CA THR A 31 -10.64 3.30 -11.52
C THR A 31 -9.48 2.51 -12.12
N ILE A 32 -9.72 1.30 -12.62
CA ILE A 32 -8.67 0.53 -13.33
C ILE A 32 -8.21 1.28 -14.57
N GLU A 33 -9.14 1.74 -15.41
CA GLU A 33 -8.81 2.46 -16.64
C GLU A 33 -7.97 3.72 -16.36
N HIS A 34 -8.37 4.50 -15.34
CA HIS A 34 -7.62 5.67 -14.94
C HIS A 34 -6.24 5.30 -14.37
N PHE A 35 -6.16 4.29 -13.50
CA PHE A 35 -4.90 3.80 -12.96
C PHE A 35 -3.94 3.35 -14.08
N ARG A 36 -4.43 2.57 -15.06
CA ARG A 36 -3.63 2.17 -16.23
C ARG A 36 -3.14 3.38 -17.00
N SER A 37 -4.01 4.36 -17.25
CA SER A 37 -3.64 5.59 -17.96
C SER A 37 -2.52 6.36 -17.26
N ILE A 38 -2.58 6.50 -15.93
CA ILE A 38 -1.52 7.15 -15.14
C ILE A 38 -0.20 6.39 -15.26
N LEU A 39 -0.23 5.06 -15.13
CA LEU A 39 0.98 4.22 -15.18
C LEU A 39 1.52 4.03 -16.61
N ALA A 40 0.69 4.22 -17.63
CA ALA A 40 1.11 4.23 -19.03
C ALA A 40 1.94 5.49 -19.35
N ASN A 41 1.80 6.56 -18.57
CA ASN A 41 2.57 7.78 -18.76
C ASN A 41 4.09 7.49 -18.62
N PRO A 42 4.90 7.76 -19.66
CA PRO A 42 6.33 7.48 -19.63
C PRO A 42 7.07 8.28 -18.54
N GLU A 43 6.52 9.40 -18.08
CA GLU A 43 7.08 10.24 -17.03
C GLU A 43 6.71 9.78 -15.61
N PHE A 44 5.76 8.83 -15.45
CA PHE A 44 5.42 8.33 -14.13
C PHE A 44 6.67 7.76 -13.43
N PRO A 45 6.96 8.15 -12.18
CA PRO A 45 8.30 8.00 -11.63
C PRO A 45 8.68 6.57 -11.27
N CYS A 46 7.71 5.75 -10.84
CA CYS A 46 7.99 4.39 -10.40
C CYS A 46 8.15 3.43 -11.60
N LEU A 47 9.41 3.11 -11.93
CA LEU A 47 9.76 2.17 -13.00
C LEU A 47 9.15 0.77 -12.77
N PHE A 48 9.12 0.32 -11.52
CA PHE A 48 8.55 -0.99 -11.15
C PHE A 48 7.04 -1.02 -11.29
N GLY A 49 6.34 0.04 -10.89
CA GLY A 49 4.89 0.15 -11.05
C GLY A 49 4.48 0.14 -12.51
N ARG A 50 5.20 0.90 -13.36
CA ARG A 50 4.98 0.87 -14.82
C ARG A 50 5.17 -0.53 -15.41
N LYS A 51 6.27 -1.20 -15.05
CA LYS A 51 6.53 -2.57 -15.52
C LYS A 51 5.45 -3.54 -15.06
N ALA A 52 4.97 -3.40 -13.83
CA ALA A 52 3.95 -4.27 -13.26
C ALA A 52 2.59 -4.14 -13.96
N VAL A 53 2.18 -2.91 -14.29
CA VAL A 53 0.94 -2.67 -15.05
C VAL A 53 1.07 -3.17 -16.49
N ASN A 54 2.17 -2.83 -17.18
CA ASN A 54 2.39 -3.25 -18.56
C ASN A 54 2.56 -4.77 -18.72
N GLY A 55 3.05 -5.45 -17.69
CA GLY A 55 3.17 -6.90 -17.65
C GLY A 55 1.99 -7.61 -16.99
N GLU A 56 0.94 -6.86 -16.61
CA GLU A 56 -0.27 -7.37 -15.95
C GLU A 56 0.01 -8.21 -14.69
N THR A 57 1.09 -7.89 -13.98
CA THR A 57 1.55 -8.63 -12.79
C THR A 57 0.97 -8.11 -11.48
N CYS A 58 0.23 -7.00 -11.52
CA CYS A 58 -0.48 -6.46 -10.36
C CYS A 58 -1.54 -7.45 -9.85
N HIS A 59 -1.69 -7.49 -8.53
CA HIS A 59 -2.89 -7.99 -7.89
C HIS A 59 -3.83 -6.82 -7.60
N ILE A 60 -5.14 -7.00 -7.75
CA ILE A 60 -6.14 -5.96 -7.59
C ILE A 60 -7.13 -6.36 -6.50
N LEU A 61 -7.47 -5.40 -5.63
CA LEU A 61 -8.46 -5.52 -4.58
C LEU A 61 -9.32 -4.25 -4.57
N PHE A 62 -10.64 -4.44 -4.46
CA PHE A 62 -11.59 -3.34 -4.25
C PHE A 62 -12.22 -3.44 -2.87
N ALA A 63 -12.25 -2.33 -2.14
CA ALA A 63 -12.84 -2.24 -0.82
C ALA A 63 -14.02 -1.27 -0.85
N ARG A 64 -15.19 -1.70 -0.38
CA ARG A 64 -16.41 -0.88 -0.39
C ARG A 64 -16.45 0.08 0.79
N ALA A 65 -17.11 1.22 0.64
CA ALA A 65 -17.06 2.32 1.61
C ALA A 65 -17.48 1.91 3.03
N GLU A 66 -18.46 1.02 3.16
CA GLU A 66 -19.01 0.56 4.44
C GLU A 66 -18.16 -0.53 5.12
N GLN A 67 -17.26 -1.20 4.39
CA GLN A 67 -16.51 -2.38 4.88
C GLN A 67 -15.03 -2.31 4.51
N LEU A 68 -14.46 -1.10 4.37
CA LEU A 68 -13.10 -0.89 3.90
C LEU A 68 -12.06 -1.78 4.61
N ALA A 69 -12.12 -1.84 5.94
CA ALA A 69 -11.17 -2.64 6.72
C ALA A 69 -11.36 -4.16 6.54
N ASP A 70 -12.61 -4.64 6.49
CA ASP A 70 -12.93 -6.07 6.30
C ASP A 70 -12.50 -6.55 4.91
N ASP A 71 -12.87 -5.81 3.86
CA ASP A 71 -12.52 -6.16 2.49
C ASP A 71 -10.99 -6.16 2.30
N ILE A 72 -10.29 -5.15 2.82
CA ILE A 72 -8.82 -5.08 2.72
C ILE A 72 -8.17 -6.23 3.50
N ALA A 73 -8.60 -6.49 4.73
CA ALA A 73 -8.06 -7.58 5.54
C ALA A 73 -8.19 -8.94 4.84
N GLN A 74 -9.36 -9.23 4.26
CA GLN A 74 -9.62 -10.46 3.55
C GLN A 74 -8.76 -10.60 2.29
N GLY A 75 -8.70 -9.57 1.45
CA GLY A 75 -7.93 -9.63 0.21
C GLY A 75 -6.42 -9.57 0.45
N LEU A 76 -5.96 -8.86 1.49
CA LEU A 76 -4.56 -8.82 1.89
C LEU A 76 -4.08 -10.18 2.43
N ALA A 77 -4.92 -10.90 3.19
CA ALA A 77 -4.62 -12.27 3.60
C ALA A 77 -4.44 -13.19 2.40
N ASN A 78 -5.31 -13.05 1.39
CA ASN A 78 -5.20 -13.80 0.14
C ASN A 78 -3.91 -13.47 -0.62
N TYR A 79 -3.57 -12.18 -0.73
CA TYR A 79 -2.33 -11.75 -1.37
C TYR A 79 -1.09 -12.31 -0.65
N VAL A 80 -1.00 -12.15 0.67
CA VAL A 80 0.13 -12.66 1.48
C VAL A 80 0.26 -14.17 1.29
N ARG A 81 -0.83 -14.94 1.37
CA ARG A 81 -0.83 -16.39 1.14
C ARG A 81 -0.32 -16.76 -0.25
N THR A 82 -0.66 -15.99 -1.28
CA THR A 82 -0.19 -16.21 -2.65
C THR A 82 1.30 -15.93 -2.81
N VAL A 83 1.79 -14.83 -2.24
CA VAL A 83 3.17 -14.37 -2.50
C VAL A 83 4.19 -14.95 -1.53
N ALA A 84 3.80 -15.27 -0.30
CA ALA A 84 4.68 -15.80 0.76
C ALA A 84 5.58 -16.98 0.33
N PRO A 85 5.08 -18.02 -0.38
CA PRO A 85 5.92 -19.15 -0.79
C PRO A 85 6.87 -18.84 -1.96
N ILE A 86 6.73 -17.68 -2.61
CA ILE A 86 7.53 -17.28 -3.76
C ILE A 86 8.78 -16.53 -3.26
N ALA A 87 9.96 -16.91 -3.73
CA ALA A 87 11.21 -16.25 -3.35
C ALA A 87 11.19 -14.76 -3.72
N PRO A 88 11.77 -13.85 -2.91
CA PRO A 88 11.72 -12.40 -3.13
C PRO A 88 12.03 -11.98 -4.57
N LYS A 89 13.13 -12.50 -5.13
CA LYS A 89 13.58 -12.23 -6.51
C LYS A 89 12.54 -12.55 -7.59
N GLN A 90 11.69 -13.55 -7.35
CA GLN A 90 10.69 -14.02 -8.32
C GLN A 90 9.35 -13.28 -8.20
N ARG A 91 9.10 -12.59 -7.08
CA ARG A 91 7.85 -11.83 -6.84
C ARG A 91 8.00 -10.31 -6.95
N ILE A 92 9.20 -9.82 -7.24
CA ILE A 92 9.43 -8.40 -7.59
C ILE A 92 8.52 -8.01 -8.75
N GLY A 93 7.87 -6.85 -8.64
CA GLY A 93 6.99 -6.34 -9.67
C GLY A 93 5.58 -6.95 -9.65
N SER A 94 5.19 -7.65 -8.58
CA SER A 94 3.81 -8.14 -8.38
C SER A 94 3.14 -7.49 -7.16
N PRO A 95 2.97 -6.14 -7.12
CA PRO A 95 2.35 -5.46 -5.99
C PRO A 95 0.86 -5.82 -5.88
N LEU A 96 0.30 -5.67 -4.69
CA LEU A 96 -1.14 -5.56 -4.48
C LEU A 96 -1.56 -4.09 -4.59
N VAL A 97 -2.50 -3.80 -5.48
CA VAL A 97 -3.13 -2.49 -5.63
C VAL A 97 -4.55 -2.57 -5.08
N VAL A 98 -4.79 -1.80 -4.02
CA VAL A 98 -6.06 -1.75 -3.30
C VAL A 98 -6.72 -0.42 -3.60
N PHE A 99 -7.93 -0.45 -4.16
CA PHE A 99 -8.74 0.73 -4.37
C PHE A 99 -9.86 0.81 -3.33
N LEU A 100 -9.95 1.94 -2.65
CA LEU A 100 -10.94 2.18 -1.61
C LEU A 100 -12.06 3.05 -2.17
N GLU A 101 -13.29 2.56 -2.10
CA GLU A 101 -14.46 3.39 -2.39
C GLU A 101 -14.58 4.47 -1.30
N THR A 102 -14.56 5.73 -1.73
CA THR A 102 -14.58 6.88 -0.84
C THR A 102 -15.53 7.93 -1.37
N ALA A 103 -16.13 8.71 -0.46
CA ALA A 103 -16.94 9.85 -0.86
C ALA A 103 -16.11 10.87 -1.65
N ALA A 104 -16.72 11.47 -2.66
CA ALA A 104 -16.11 12.57 -3.40
C ALA A 104 -16.06 13.84 -2.53
N GLY A 105 -15.11 14.74 -2.83
CA GLY A 105 -15.06 16.08 -2.23
C GLY A 105 -14.43 16.17 -0.84
N SER A 106 -13.92 15.07 -0.27
CA SER A 106 -13.12 15.10 0.96
C SER A 106 -11.78 15.81 0.74
N SER A 107 -11.32 16.57 1.73
CA SER A 107 -9.99 17.17 1.77
C SER A 107 -8.87 16.11 1.87
N LEU A 108 -7.64 16.49 1.54
CA LEU A 108 -6.47 15.61 1.66
C LEU A 108 -6.27 15.12 3.10
N ALA A 109 -6.42 16.00 4.10
CA ALA A 109 -6.32 15.62 5.50
C ALA A 109 -7.37 14.56 5.93
N GLU A 110 -8.62 14.68 5.47
CA GLU A 110 -9.67 13.69 5.73
C GLU A 110 -9.37 12.34 5.07
N GLN A 111 -8.89 12.35 3.83
CA GLN A 111 -8.48 11.14 3.12
C GLN A 111 -7.34 10.43 3.85
N GLN A 112 -6.33 11.19 4.29
CA GLN A 112 -5.20 10.68 5.04
C GLN A 112 -5.58 10.12 6.41
N ALA A 113 -6.49 10.81 7.13
CA ALA A 113 -7.04 10.32 8.40
C ALA A 113 -7.83 9.02 8.21
N LEU A 114 -8.64 8.93 7.14
CA LEU A 114 -9.37 7.72 6.78
C LEU A 114 -8.41 6.56 6.50
N ALA A 115 -7.33 6.77 5.72
CA ALA A 115 -6.37 5.71 5.42
C ALA A 115 -5.73 5.11 6.69
N TRP A 116 -5.34 5.95 7.66
CA TRP A 116 -4.83 5.46 8.94
C TRP A 116 -5.89 4.73 9.77
N LYS A 117 -7.14 5.24 9.78
CA LYS A 117 -8.27 4.56 10.43
C LYS A 117 -8.49 3.18 9.82
N VAL A 118 -8.42 3.07 8.49
CA VAL A 118 -8.55 1.81 7.76
C VAL A 118 -7.41 0.85 8.13
N LEU A 119 -6.15 1.28 8.13
CA LEU A 119 -5.04 0.42 8.54
C LEU A 119 -5.15 -0.11 9.97
N ARG A 120 -5.62 0.70 10.92
CA ARG A 120 -5.93 0.20 12.28
C ARG A 120 -7.02 -0.87 12.25
N GLY A 121 -8.05 -0.67 11.44
CA GLY A 121 -9.12 -1.66 11.27
C GLY A 121 -8.63 -2.96 10.62
N VAL A 122 -7.71 -2.86 9.65
CA VAL A 122 -7.05 -4.01 9.03
C VAL A 122 -6.19 -4.75 10.04
N HIS A 123 -5.33 -4.04 10.80
CA HIS A 123 -4.52 -4.64 11.87
C HIS A 123 -5.35 -5.36 12.94
N ALA A 124 -6.50 -4.80 13.31
CA ALA A 124 -7.42 -5.46 14.26
C ALA A 124 -8.01 -6.79 13.73
N ARG A 125 -7.85 -7.07 12.43
CA ARG A 125 -8.28 -8.30 11.75
C ARG A 125 -7.10 -9.18 11.35
N ASP A 126 -5.87 -8.84 11.75
CA ASP A 126 -4.70 -9.64 11.43
C ASP A 126 -4.89 -11.07 11.97
N PRO A 127 -4.84 -12.11 11.11
CA PRO A 127 -4.96 -13.49 11.55
C PRO A 127 -3.75 -13.98 12.36
N HIS A 128 -2.65 -13.22 12.41
CA HIS A 128 -1.43 -13.58 13.11
C HIS A 128 -1.06 -12.51 14.16
N PRO A 129 -0.35 -12.89 15.23
CA PRO A 129 0.25 -11.90 16.11
C PRO A 129 1.31 -11.09 15.36
N TRP A 130 1.53 -9.85 15.82
CA TRP A 130 2.61 -9.01 15.32
C TRP A 130 3.97 -9.74 15.47
N PRO A 131 4.81 -9.81 14.41
CA PRO A 131 6.09 -10.52 14.48
C PRO A 131 7.01 -9.97 15.58
N GLN A 132 7.61 -10.85 16.38
CA GLN A 132 8.50 -10.45 17.48
C GLN A 132 9.76 -9.70 17.00
N SER A 133 10.21 -9.97 15.78
CA SER A 133 11.39 -9.33 15.18
C SER A 133 11.12 -7.94 14.63
N ILE A 134 9.86 -7.49 14.59
CA ILE A 134 9.48 -6.18 14.05
C ILE A 134 9.01 -5.29 15.21
N PRO A 135 9.60 -4.09 15.40
CA PRO A 135 9.15 -3.14 16.39
C PRO A 135 7.65 -2.84 16.29
N THR A 136 7.01 -2.49 17.41
CA THR A 136 5.59 -2.08 17.45
C THR A 136 5.40 -0.57 17.39
N ASP A 137 6.42 0.21 17.76
CA ASP A 137 6.42 1.67 17.62
C ASP A 137 6.78 2.06 16.18
N PRO A 138 5.91 2.77 15.44
CA PRO A 138 6.25 3.26 14.11
C PRO A 138 7.40 4.26 14.07
N ASP A 139 7.74 4.91 15.19
CA ASP A 139 8.91 5.77 15.29
C ASP A 139 10.21 4.98 15.56
N ASP A 140 10.21 3.66 15.33
CA ASP A 140 11.42 2.84 15.23
C ASP A 140 11.84 2.68 13.76
N ALA A 141 13.14 2.84 13.46
CA ALA A 141 13.67 2.75 12.10
C ALA A 141 13.53 1.34 11.48
N GLY A 142 13.37 0.30 12.29
CA GLY A 142 13.10 -1.07 11.87
C GLY A 142 11.61 -1.41 11.75
N TRP A 143 10.71 -0.47 12.05
CA TRP A 143 9.26 -0.71 11.97
C TRP A 143 8.79 -0.82 10.52
N SER A 144 7.89 -1.78 10.29
CA SER A 144 7.12 -1.91 9.06
C SER A 144 5.74 -2.43 9.40
N PHE A 145 4.70 -2.03 8.66
CA PHE A 145 3.36 -2.58 8.89
C PHE A 145 3.35 -4.08 8.62
N CYS A 146 2.89 -4.88 9.57
CA CYS A 146 2.79 -6.32 9.40
C CYS A 146 1.34 -6.76 9.21
N TYR A 147 1.13 -7.74 8.34
CA TYR A 147 -0.14 -8.45 8.23
C TYR A 147 0.07 -9.91 7.86
N ALA A 148 -0.64 -10.81 8.54
CA ALA A 148 -0.46 -12.26 8.39
C ALA A 148 1.01 -12.69 8.52
N GLY A 149 1.72 -12.07 9.48
CA GLY A 149 3.14 -12.33 9.77
C GLY A 149 4.15 -11.72 8.78
N MET A 150 3.69 -11.06 7.71
CA MET A 150 4.55 -10.49 6.68
C MET A 150 4.75 -8.97 6.90
N PRO A 151 5.98 -8.46 6.95
CA PRO A 151 6.26 -7.02 6.86
C PRO A 151 5.95 -6.49 5.46
N LEU A 152 5.24 -5.37 5.38
CA LEU A 152 4.67 -4.81 4.16
C LEU A 152 4.95 -3.31 4.08
N PHE A 153 5.46 -2.85 2.94
CA PHE A 153 5.49 -1.43 2.62
C PHE A 153 4.17 -1.02 1.96
N ILE A 154 3.50 0.00 2.50
CA ILE A 154 2.21 0.49 2.02
C ILE A 154 2.38 1.89 1.44
N ASN A 155 2.47 2.01 0.12
CA ASN A 155 2.44 3.31 -0.54
C ASN A 155 0.98 3.79 -0.63
N MET A 156 0.61 4.78 0.18
CA MET A 156 -0.73 5.38 0.16
C MET A 156 -0.78 6.54 -0.83
N ASN A 157 -1.83 6.56 -1.63
CA ASN A 157 -2.06 7.54 -2.69
C ASN A 157 -3.45 8.15 -2.52
N PHE A 158 -3.54 9.45 -2.73
CA PHE A 158 -4.70 10.26 -2.37
C PHE A 158 -5.10 11.17 -3.53
N PRO A 159 -6.40 11.22 -3.89
CA PRO A 159 -6.90 12.15 -4.89
C PRO A 159 -6.63 13.62 -4.55
N GLY A 160 -6.50 13.92 -3.25
CA GLY A 160 -6.24 15.27 -2.74
C GLY A 160 -4.80 15.77 -2.98
N HIS A 161 -3.85 14.92 -3.36
CA HIS A 161 -2.48 15.37 -3.67
C HIS A 161 -2.46 16.21 -4.95
N GLN A 162 -1.90 17.42 -4.84
CA GLN A 162 -1.72 18.37 -5.94
C GLN A 162 -0.22 18.58 -6.25
N GLN A 163 0.61 18.72 -5.22
CA GLN A 163 2.06 18.90 -5.39
C GLN A 163 2.77 17.54 -5.54
N MET A 164 2.41 16.58 -4.70
CA MET A 164 2.89 15.21 -4.77
C MET A 164 2.11 14.41 -5.81
N LYS A 165 2.12 14.86 -7.08
CA LYS A 165 1.36 14.24 -8.18
C LYS A 165 1.62 12.73 -8.32
N SER A 166 2.85 12.31 -8.03
CA SER A 166 3.27 10.90 -8.01
C SER A 166 2.57 10.05 -6.95
N ARG A 167 1.86 10.66 -5.99
CA ARG A 167 1.00 10.03 -4.99
C ARG A 167 -0.50 10.25 -5.25
N ASN A 168 -0.87 10.65 -6.47
CA ASN A 168 -2.26 10.70 -6.90
C ASN A 168 -2.47 9.66 -8.01
N LEU A 169 -3.20 8.59 -7.69
CA LEU A 169 -3.47 7.48 -8.61
C LEU A 169 -4.91 7.45 -9.12
N GLY A 170 -5.64 8.57 -9.02
CA GLY A 170 -6.99 8.70 -9.55
C GLY A 170 -7.97 9.31 -8.54
N GLN A 171 -9.25 8.95 -8.68
CA GLN A 171 -10.36 9.56 -7.92
C GLN A 171 -10.62 8.93 -6.56
N HIS A 172 -9.96 7.82 -6.26
CA HIS A 172 -10.13 7.04 -5.03
C HIS A 172 -8.80 6.93 -4.29
N ILE A 173 -8.89 6.70 -2.97
CA ILE A 173 -7.69 6.35 -2.20
C ILE A 173 -7.16 5.01 -2.71
N THR A 174 -5.86 4.95 -2.96
CA THR A 174 -5.21 3.75 -3.50
C THR A 174 -4.01 3.36 -2.65
N PHE A 175 -3.97 2.12 -2.18
CA PHE A 175 -2.77 1.55 -1.55
C PHE A 175 -2.04 0.68 -2.57
N VAL A 176 -0.73 0.89 -2.71
CA VAL A 176 0.17 -0.02 -3.43
C VAL A 176 1.05 -0.71 -2.41
N ILE A 177 0.78 -2.00 -2.19
CA ILE A 177 1.34 -2.81 -1.11
C ILE A 177 2.34 -3.80 -1.71
N ASN A 178 3.52 -3.89 -1.09
CA ASN A 178 4.55 -4.86 -1.43
C ASN A 178 5.11 -5.50 -0.15
N PRO A 179 5.51 -6.79 -0.18
CA PRO A 179 6.39 -7.34 0.83
C PRO A 179 7.62 -6.45 1.02
N ARG A 180 7.93 -6.08 2.25
CA ARG A 180 9.00 -5.12 2.52
C ARG A 180 10.33 -5.62 1.97
N GLU A 181 10.68 -6.88 2.18
CA GLU A 181 11.96 -7.45 1.72
C GLU A 181 12.19 -7.35 0.19
N ASN A 182 11.14 -7.15 -0.63
CA ASN A 182 11.30 -6.94 -2.06
C ASN A 182 12.17 -5.70 -2.38
N PHE A 183 12.15 -4.67 -1.52
CA PHE A 183 12.98 -3.48 -1.72
C PHE A 183 14.45 -3.73 -1.41
N ASP A 184 14.79 -4.74 -0.62
CA ASP A 184 16.18 -5.07 -0.30
C ASP A 184 16.87 -5.79 -1.46
N GLU A 185 16.09 -6.36 -2.37
CA GLU A 185 16.57 -6.96 -3.62
C GLU A 185 16.82 -5.92 -4.73
N VAL A 186 15.94 -4.93 -4.86
CA VAL A 186 16.00 -3.97 -5.97
C VAL A 186 16.64 -2.65 -5.61
N ALA A 187 16.54 -2.23 -4.36
CA ALA A 187 16.86 -0.89 -3.89
C ALA A 187 17.67 -0.93 -2.58
N ASN A 188 18.61 -1.88 -2.49
CA ASN A 188 19.48 -2.05 -1.33
C ASN A 188 20.39 -0.82 -1.13
N ALA A 189 20.44 -0.28 0.09
CA ALA A 189 21.31 0.86 0.42
C ALA A 189 22.81 0.53 0.29
N ASN A 190 23.17 -0.73 0.46
CA ASN A 190 24.56 -1.19 0.51
C ASN A 190 25.11 -1.57 -0.87
N THR A 191 24.31 -1.47 -1.94
CA THR A 191 24.75 -1.79 -3.30
C THR A 191 24.70 -0.56 -4.21
N GLU A 192 25.68 -0.43 -5.10
CA GLU A 192 25.72 0.70 -6.06
C GLU A 192 24.53 0.69 -7.01
N SER A 193 24.04 -0.50 -7.42
CA SER A 193 22.82 -0.62 -8.21
C SER A 193 21.58 -0.15 -7.45
N GLY A 194 21.48 -0.47 -6.16
CA GLY A 194 20.37 -0.08 -5.29
C GLY A 194 20.34 1.43 -5.02
N LYS A 195 21.51 2.06 -4.82
CA LYS A 195 21.63 3.53 -4.72
C LYS A 195 21.21 4.21 -6.02
N ARG A 196 21.75 3.77 -7.17
CA ARG A 196 21.43 4.33 -8.49
C ARG A 196 19.95 4.24 -8.83
N ILE A 197 19.28 3.12 -8.52
CA ILE A 197 17.84 3.02 -8.83
C ILE A 197 17.01 4.01 -7.99
N ARG A 198 17.40 4.25 -6.72
CA ARG A 198 16.71 5.21 -5.86
C ARG A 198 16.95 6.64 -6.29
N GLU A 199 18.19 7.00 -6.64
CA GLU A 199 18.53 8.31 -7.22
C GLU A 199 17.71 8.57 -8.48
N ARG A 200 17.66 7.59 -9.39
CA ARG A 200 16.85 7.68 -10.62
C ARG A 200 15.37 7.84 -10.34
N ILE A 201 14.81 7.12 -9.36
CA ILE A 201 13.40 7.28 -8.96
C ILE A 201 13.19 8.69 -8.38
N ARG A 202 14.10 9.18 -7.53
CA ARG A 202 14.01 10.50 -6.91
C ARG A 202 14.06 11.62 -7.96
N GLU A 203 14.94 11.51 -8.96
CA GLU A 203 15.00 12.44 -10.09
C GLU A 203 13.69 12.45 -10.88
N ARG A 204 13.12 11.28 -11.16
CA ARG A 204 11.82 11.20 -11.84
C ARG A 204 10.69 11.75 -10.99
N VAL A 205 10.70 11.54 -9.67
CA VAL A 205 9.73 12.14 -8.74
C VAL A 205 9.84 13.66 -8.77
N HIS A 206 11.07 14.20 -8.72
CA HIS A 206 11.31 15.64 -8.86
C HIS A 206 10.70 16.18 -10.15
N HIS A 207 10.97 15.53 -11.29
CA HIS A 207 10.42 15.94 -12.58
C HIS A 207 8.88 15.85 -12.61
N TYR A 208 8.31 14.73 -12.17
CA TYR A 208 6.88 14.47 -12.22
C TYR A 208 6.07 15.38 -11.28
N ASN A 209 6.65 15.79 -10.17
CA ASN A 209 6.03 16.68 -9.17
C ASN A 209 6.41 18.16 -9.38
N ASP A 210 6.78 18.58 -10.59
CA ASP A 210 7.16 19.97 -10.93
C ASP A 210 8.26 20.56 -10.02
N GLY A 211 9.23 19.75 -9.66
CA GLY A 211 10.37 20.13 -8.84
C GLY A 211 10.25 19.78 -7.35
N VAL A 212 9.10 19.29 -6.89
CA VAL A 212 8.91 18.91 -5.49
C VAL A 212 9.44 17.51 -5.21
N VAL A 213 10.38 17.39 -4.27
CA VAL A 213 10.86 16.10 -3.76
C VAL A 213 10.37 15.93 -2.32
N PRO A 214 9.76 14.78 -1.97
CA PRO A 214 9.40 14.52 -0.58
C PRO A 214 10.63 14.34 0.30
N ASP A 215 10.65 15.00 1.46
CA ASP A 215 11.76 14.96 2.42
C ASP A 215 12.03 13.56 2.99
N THR A 216 11.04 12.67 2.93
CA THR A 216 11.03 11.40 3.66
C THR A 216 11.47 10.20 2.83
N LEU A 217 11.93 10.37 1.57
CA LEU A 217 12.38 9.26 0.71
C LEU A 217 13.78 8.70 1.11
N GLY A 218 13.94 8.27 2.35
CA GLY A 218 15.19 7.70 2.91
C GLY A 218 15.31 6.18 2.78
N PHE A 219 16.37 5.60 3.35
CA PHE A 219 16.57 4.15 3.40
C PHE A 219 16.03 3.57 4.71
N PHE A 220 15.38 2.42 4.61
CA PHE A 220 14.86 1.70 5.76
C PHE A 220 15.99 1.32 6.73
N GLY A 221 15.74 1.47 8.04
CA GLY A 221 16.74 1.23 9.07
C GLY A 221 17.70 2.41 9.32
N ASP A 222 17.68 3.47 8.51
CA ASP A 222 18.43 4.68 8.80
C ASP A 222 17.82 5.39 10.02
N THR A 223 18.68 5.96 10.88
CA THR A 223 18.33 6.49 12.21
C THR A 223 17.28 7.59 12.19
N ASP A 224 17.16 8.32 11.08
CA ASP A 224 16.21 9.42 10.88
C ASP A 224 15.13 9.12 9.84
N ASN A 225 15.01 7.87 9.38
CA ASN A 225 14.04 7.45 8.37
C ASN A 225 12.96 6.52 8.93
N TYR A 226 11.80 7.09 9.22
CA TYR A 226 10.64 6.35 9.70
C TYR A 226 9.74 5.92 8.54
N GLU A 227 9.52 4.61 8.40
CA GLU A 227 8.88 4.06 7.21
C GLU A 227 7.44 4.57 7.00
N TRP A 228 6.70 4.81 8.08
CA TRP A 228 5.34 5.36 8.02
C TRP A 228 5.26 6.75 7.38
N LYS A 229 6.33 7.56 7.49
CA LYS A 229 6.42 8.87 6.80
C LYS A 229 6.58 8.73 5.28
N GLN A 230 6.97 7.56 4.79
CA GLN A 230 7.01 7.22 3.36
C GLN A 230 5.70 6.61 2.86
N TYR A 231 4.93 5.99 3.76
CA TYR A 231 3.62 5.45 3.43
C TYR A 231 2.67 6.58 3.03
N GLN A 232 2.64 7.66 3.82
CA GLN A 232 1.79 8.81 3.60
C GLN A 232 2.61 10.11 3.53
N LEU A 233 2.88 10.57 2.31
CA LEU A 233 3.59 11.83 2.08
C LEU A 233 2.73 13.03 2.45
N GLN A 234 3.38 14.13 2.80
CA GLN A 234 2.72 15.35 3.24
C GLN A 234 2.99 16.51 2.27
N GLU A 235 2.02 17.41 2.17
CA GLU A 235 2.07 18.70 1.48
C GLU A 235 1.10 19.69 2.17
N THR A 236 1.04 20.94 1.71
CA THR A 236 0.08 21.92 2.21
C THR A 236 -1.36 21.37 2.16
N GLY A 237 -2.06 21.38 3.29
CA GLY A 237 -3.42 20.82 3.40
C GLY A 237 -3.48 19.33 3.79
N SER A 238 -2.33 18.70 4.04
CA SER A 238 -2.25 17.33 4.57
C SER A 238 -2.53 17.28 6.08
N LEU A 239 -2.76 16.07 6.60
CA LEU A 239 -3.01 15.78 8.00
C LEU A 239 -1.85 16.19 8.92
N ASN A 240 -0.59 16.05 8.46
CA ASN A 240 0.63 16.44 9.15
C ASN A 240 0.70 16.01 10.64
N PRO A 241 0.54 14.72 10.96
CA PRO A 241 0.57 14.28 12.35
C PRO A 241 2.01 14.29 12.89
N ALA A 242 2.19 14.72 14.15
CA ALA A 242 3.50 14.75 14.80
C ALA A 242 4.08 13.35 15.10
N ARG A 243 3.21 12.34 15.24
CA ARG A 243 3.55 10.92 15.39
C ARG A 243 2.65 10.08 14.49
N CYS A 244 3.06 8.85 14.20
CA CYS A 244 2.26 7.94 13.41
C CYS A 244 0.86 7.71 14.05
N PRO A 245 -0.25 7.90 13.32
CA PRO A 245 -1.59 7.60 13.83
C PRO A 245 -1.91 6.11 13.94
N PHE A 246 -0.99 5.24 13.52
CA PHE A 246 -1.08 3.80 13.70
C PHE A 246 -0.37 3.39 14.99
N HIS A 247 -0.98 2.46 15.72
CA HIS A 247 -0.36 1.82 16.87
C HIS A 247 -0.53 0.32 16.71
N ALA A 248 0.58 -0.42 16.65
CA ALA A 248 0.50 -1.86 16.73
C ALA A 248 0.16 -2.25 18.17
N HIS A 249 -0.86 -3.07 18.34
CA HIS A 249 -1.00 -3.85 19.56
C HIS A 249 -0.33 -5.19 19.32
N ALA A 250 0.61 -5.58 20.19
CA ALA A 250 1.03 -6.98 20.28
C ALA A 250 -0.24 -7.79 20.62
N ALA A 251 -0.69 -8.67 19.74
CA ALA A 251 -1.91 -9.41 19.97
C ALA A 251 -1.78 -10.35 21.18
N HIS A 252 -2.90 -10.43 21.93
CA HIS A 252 -3.18 -11.07 23.22
C HIS A 252 -2.28 -12.22 23.69
N GLN A 253 -1.82 -12.13 24.95
CA GLN A 253 -1.66 -13.33 25.78
C GLN A 253 -3.04 -14.01 25.83
N ALA A 254 -3.12 -15.27 25.41
CA ALA A 254 -4.29 -16.08 25.69
C ALA A 254 -4.50 -16.08 27.21
N THR A 255 -5.61 -15.50 27.68
CA THR A 255 -6.07 -15.72 29.05
C THR A 255 -6.20 -17.21 29.23
N THR A 256 -5.29 -17.77 30.02
CA THR A 256 -5.39 -19.16 30.47
C THR A 256 -6.59 -19.18 31.41
N ASP A 257 -7.74 -19.69 30.94
CA ASP A 257 -8.82 -20.05 31.84
C ASP A 257 -8.28 -21.15 32.76
N ILE A 258 -7.88 -20.73 33.96
CA ILE A 258 -7.62 -21.64 35.06
C ILE A 258 -8.98 -22.21 35.45
N LEU A 259 -9.29 -23.40 34.93
CA LEU A 259 -10.32 -24.26 35.48
C LEU A 259 -9.93 -24.58 36.93
N ILE A 260 -10.56 -23.89 37.87
CA ILE A 260 -10.61 -24.32 39.26
C ILE A 260 -11.65 -25.44 39.32
N GLU A 261 -11.18 -26.69 39.32
CA GLU A 261 -11.99 -27.82 39.74
C GLU A 261 -12.09 -27.81 41.28
N ASN A 262 -13.32 -27.86 41.78
CA ASN A 262 -13.67 -28.11 43.18
C ASN A 262 -13.70 -29.62 43.46
#